data_AF-A0A6V7EM36-F1
#
_entry.id   AF-A0A6V7EM36-F1
#
_cell.length_a   1.000
_cell.length_b   1.000
_cell.length_c   1.000
_cell.angle_alpha   90.00
_cell.angle_beta   90.00
_cell.angle_gamma   90.00
#
_symmetry.space_group_name_H-M   'P 1'
#
loop_
_entity.id
_entity.type
_entity.pdbx_description
1 polymer ?
#
loop_
_entity_poly.entity_id
_entity_poly.type
_entity_poly.pdbx_seq_one_letter_code
_entity_poly.pdbx_strand_id
1 'polypeptide(L)'
;MADTRSPVRSEFAALAHADWDSLFHGPSVVYLLAHARREAFYIDVASGLGAISDTRRRIIAQQEASLPRERVMPLLLVWFEACTDLAAAQARAKQLRAWPHAWRRQLVETLNPAWIDLDAYALGFPGALAQVGERHAQCRDLQNPEDVEGT
;
A
#
# COMPACT_ATOMS: atom_id res chain seq x y z
N MET A 1 26.32 -23.56 14.96
CA MET A 1 25.10 -23.68 14.15
C MET A 1 24.12 -22.65 14.67
N ALA A 2 24.09 -21.47 14.06
CA ALA A 2 23.15 -20.42 14.44
C ALA A 2 21.80 -20.72 13.78
N ASP A 3 20.76 -20.78 14.60
CA ASP A 3 19.36 -20.93 14.23
C ASP A 3 18.92 -19.67 13.46
N THR A 4 18.79 -19.80 12.13
CA THR A 4 18.29 -18.74 11.24
C THR A 4 16.78 -18.70 11.30
N ARG A 5 16.21 -18.17 12.39
CA ARG A 5 14.78 -17.82 12.42
C ARG A 5 14.51 -16.72 11.39
N SER A 6 13.75 -17.10 10.37
CA SER A 6 13.32 -16.31 9.23
C SER A 6 12.88 -14.88 9.61
N PRO A 7 13.45 -13.81 9.01
CA PRO A 7 13.17 -12.41 9.39
C PRO A 7 11.77 -11.89 8.98
N VAL A 8 11.02 -12.66 8.19
CA VAL A 8 9.78 -12.24 7.53
C VAL A 8 8.64 -11.89 8.51
N ARG A 9 8.64 -12.42 9.74
CA ARG A 9 7.55 -12.19 10.72
C ARG A 9 7.55 -10.81 11.38
N SER A 10 8.71 -10.13 11.47
CA SER A 10 8.79 -8.87 12.21
C SER A 10 8.28 -7.66 11.42
N GLU A 11 8.43 -7.70 10.10
CA GLU A 11 8.14 -6.57 9.21
C GLU A 11 6.63 -6.37 8.97
N PHE A 12 5.84 -7.44 9.09
CA PHE A 12 4.39 -7.38 8.96
C PHE A 12 3.66 -7.24 10.30
N ALA A 13 4.38 -7.27 11.43
CA ALA A 13 3.75 -7.18 12.75
C ALA A 13 2.94 -5.88 12.93
N ALA A 14 3.39 -4.78 12.32
CA ALA A 14 2.66 -3.52 12.34
C ALA A 14 1.30 -3.59 11.60
N LEU A 15 1.19 -4.43 10.57
CA LEU A 15 -0.04 -4.61 9.79
C LEU A 15 -1.11 -5.42 10.55
N ALA A 16 -0.74 -6.20 11.56
CA ALA A 16 -1.70 -6.90 12.42
C ALA A 16 -2.60 -5.93 13.21
N HIS A 17 -2.18 -4.68 13.36
CA HIS A 17 -2.93 -3.62 14.03
C HIS A 17 -3.63 -2.66 13.05
N ALA A 18 -3.51 -2.90 11.75
CA ALA A 18 -4.22 -2.10 10.76
C ALA A 18 -5.73 -2.40 10.83
N ASP A 19 -6.54 -1.36 10.63
CA ASP A 19 -7.99 -1.46 10.67
C ASP A 19 -8.54 -2.01 9.34
N TRP A 20 -8.24 -3.28 9.06
CA TRP A 20 -8.65 -3.97 7.84
C TRP A 20 -10.17 -4.05 7.73
N ASP A 21 -10.88 -4.25 8.85
CA ASP A 21 -12.34 -4.29 8.86
C ASP A 21 -12.93 -3.00 8.31
N SER A 22 -12.45 -1.84 8.78
CA SER A 22 -12.87 -0.55 8.24
C SER A 22 -12.40 -0.30 6.81
N LEU A 23 -11.31 -0.92 6.34
CA LEU A 23 -10.91 -0.84 4.93
C LEU A 23 -11.92 -1.55 4.00
N PHE A 24 -12.50 -2.65 4.47
CA PHE A 24 -13.50 -3.42 3.72
C PHE A 24 -14.93 -2.89 3.90
N HIS A 25 -15.26 -2.39 5.10
CA HIS A 25 -16.63 -2.11 5.52
C HIS A 25 -16.86 -0.71 6.09
N GLY A 26 -15.80 0.07 6.30
CA GLY A 26 -15.88 1.40 6.89
C GLY A 26 -16.53 2.44 5.96
N PRO A 27 -16.98 3.57 6.52
CA PRO A 27 -17.77 4.54 5.77
C PRO A 27 -16.93 5.36 4.78
N SER A 28 -15.67 5.65 5.11
CA SER A 28 -14.73 6.35 4.23
C SER A 28 -13.28 6.11 4.68
N VAL A 29 -12.37 6.10 3.72
CA VAL A 29 -10.94 5.82 3.93
C VAL A 29 -10.12 6.87 3.21
N VAL A 30 -9.07 7.37 3.86
CA VAL A 30 -7.98 8.09 3.18
C VAL A 30 -6.85 7.12 2.89
N TYR A 31 -6.25 7.22 1.71
CA TYR A 31 -5.22 6.27 1.29
C TYR A 31 -4.06 6.93 0.54
N LEU A 32 -2.91 6.26 0.57
CA LEU A 32 -1.70 6.62 -0.15
C LEU A 32 -1.34 5.53 -1.15
N LEU A 33 -1.20 5.88 -2.42
CA LEU A 33 -0.53 5.05 -3.42
C LEU A 33 0.87 5.58 -3.69
N ALA A 34 1.80 4.66 -3.91
CA ALA A 34 3.16 4.98 -4.27
C ALA A 34 3.69 4.06 -5.37
N HIS A 35 4.48 4.64 -6.27
CA HIS A 35 5.28 3.89 -7.24
C HIS A 35 6.75 3.84 -6.84
N ALA A 36 7.23 4.76 -6.01
CA ALA A 36 8.60 4.80 -5.50
C ALA A 36 8.63 5.55 -4.17
N ARG A 37 9.52 5.15 -3.25
CA ARG A 37 9.58 5.74 -1.90
C ARG A 37 9.97 7.21 -1.92
N ARG A 38 10.86 7.61 -2.84
CA ARG A 38 11.40 8.98 -2.93
C ARG A 38 10.55 9.94 -3.76
N GLU A 39 9.49 9.44 -4.36
CA GLU A 39 8.66 10.19 -5.29
C GLU A 39 7.32 10.59 -4.65
N ALA A 40 6.51 11.34 -5.40
CA ALA A 40 5.22 11.81 -4.93
C ALA A 40 4.24 10.66 -4.64
N PHE A 41 3.51 10.81 -3.54
CA PHE A 41 2.37 9.97 -3.20
C PHE A 41 1.11 10.45 -3.91
N TYR A 42 0.34 9.52 -4.44
CA TYR A 42 -1.05 9.77 -4.77
C TYR A 42 -1.84 9.66 -3.47
N ILE A 43 -2.52 10.73 -3.09
CA ILE A 43 -3.29 10.80 -1.84
C ILE A 43 -4.72 11.09 -2.22
N ASP A 44 -5.64 10.21 -1.85
CA ASP A 44 -7.06 10.43 -2.11
C ASP A 44 -7.95 9.76 -1.05
N VAL A 45 -9.26 9.87 -1.25
CA VAL A 45 -10.28 9.26 -0.42
C VAL A 45 -11.11 8.26 -1.21
N ALA A 46 -11.57 7.20 -0.56
CA ALA A 46 -12.40 6.16 -1.15
C ALA A 46 -13.41 5.64 -0.13
N SER A 47 -14.45 4.96 -0.60
CA SER A 47 -15.43 4.28 0.25
C SER A 47 -14.96 2.91 0.75
N GLY A 48 -13.77 2.46 0.37
CA GLY A 48 -13.21 1.16 0.77
C GLY A 48 -12.26 0.58 -0.28
N LEU A 49 -11.75 -0.62 -0.02
CA LEU A 49 -10.70 -1.26 -0.85
C LEU A 49 -11.06 -1.34 -2.33
N GLY A 50 -12.27 -1.81 -2.68
CA GLY A 50 -12.68 -1.98 -4.07
C GLY A 50 -12.63 -0.67 -4.88
N ALA A 51 -13.03 0.45 -4.27
CA ALA A 51 -12.97 1.77 -4.90
C ALA A 51 -11.52 2.27 -5.08
N ILE A 52 -10.62 1.90 -4.16
CA ILE A 52 -9.18 2.16 -4.30
C ILE A 52 -8.62 1.36 -5.48
N SER A 53 -8.91 0.06 -5.55
CA SER A 53 -8.45 -0.81 -6.64
C SER A 53 -8.96 -0.34 -8.00
N ASP A 54 -10.21 0.10 -8.10
CA ASP A 54 -10.79 0.69 -9.31
C ASP A 54 -10.08 1.98 -9.74
N THR A 55 -9.84 2.86 -8.79
CA THR A 55 -9.13 4.13 -9.04
C THR A 55 -7.70 3.87 -9.51
N ARG A 56 -6.99 2.96 -8.84
CA ARG A 56 -5.65 2.50 -9.24
C ARG A 56 -5.65 1.98 -10.68
N ARG A 57 -6.57 1.06 -11.01
CA ARG A 57 -6.67 0.49 -12.36
C ARG A 57 -6.91 1.56 -13.41
N ARG A 58 -7.79 2.53 -13.13
CA ARG A 58 -8.07 3.64 -14.04
C ARG A 58 -6.84 4.50 -14.31
N ILE A 59 -6.06 4.84 -13.27
CA ILE A 59 -4.84 5.64 -13.42
C ILE A 59 -3.79 4.88 -14.26
N ILE A 60 -3.63 3.57 -14.03
CA ILE A 60 -2.71 2.75 -14.82
C ILE A 60 -3.14 2.67 -16.29
N ALA A 61 -4.43 2.42 -16.56
CA ALA A 61 -4.95 2.38 -17.93
C ALA A 61 -4.78 3.72 -18.67
N GLN A 62 -4.94 4.85 -17.97
CA GLN A 62 -4.68 6.18 -18.55
C GLN A 62 -3.20 6.40 -18.89
N GLN A 63 -2.29 5.90 -18.05
CA GLN A 63 -0.86 5.91 -18.35
C GLN A 63 -0.56 5.07 -19.58
N GLU A 64 -1.07 3.84 -19.66
CA GLU A 64 -0.86 2.94 -20.79
C GLU A 64 -1.40 3.50 -22.12
N ALA A 65 -2.48 4.28 -22.08
CA ALA A 65 -3.02 4.95 -23.25
C ALA A 65 -2.15 6.14 -23.73
N SER A 66 -1.34 6.72 -22.84
CA SER A 66 -0.64 8.00 -23.08
C SER A 66 0.88 7.88 -23.11
N LEU A 67 1.44 6.81 -22.55
CA LEU A 67 2.86 6.61 -22.32
C LEU A 67 3.32 5.29 -22.95
N PRO A 68 4.58 5.23 -23.41
CA PRO A 68 5.18 3.96 -23.78
C PRO A 68 5.27 3.05 -22.55
N ARG A 69 5.20 1.73 -22.76
CA ARG A 69 5.11 0.73 -21.70
C ARG A 69 6.21 0.85 -20.64
N GLU A 70 7.42 1.24 -21.04
CA GLU A 70 8.57 1.37 -20.15
C GLU A 70 8.46 2.57 -19.20
N ARG A 71 7.52 3.50 -19.47
CA ARG A 71 7.24 4.68 -18.65
C ARG A 71 5.96 4.55 -17.82
N VAL A 72 5.21 3.45 -17.95
CA VAL A 72 4.04 3.20 -17.11
C VAL A 72 4.51 2.89 -15.69
N MET A 73 3.96 3.63 -14.73
CA MET A 73 4.38 3.56 -13.34
C MET A 73 3.39 2.68 -12.56
N PRO A 74 3.87 1.61 -11.91
CA PRO A 74 3.02 0.80 -11.04
C PRO A 74 2.60 1.61 -9.82
N LEU A 75 1.39 1.42 -9.30
CA LEU A 75 0.92 2.10 -8.10
C LEU A 75 0.52 1.06 -7.07
N LEU A 76 1.18 1.05 -5.92
CA LEU A 76 0.88 0.14 -4.83
C LEU A 76 0.17 0.89 -3.71
N LEU A 77 -0.83 0.26 -3.08
CA LEU A 77 -1.46 0.79 -1.88
C LEU A 77 -0.49 0.59 -0.73
N VAL A 78 0.07 1.67 -0.18
CA VAL A 78 1.12 1.58 0.85
C VAL A 78 0.65 1.95 2.23
N TRP A 79 -0.44 2.72 2.34
CA TRP A 79 -1.00 3.13 3.62
C TRP A 79 -2.48 3.51 3.46
N PHE A 80 -3.26 3.34 4.52
CA PHE A 80 -4.63 3.79 4.62
C PHE A 80 -4.99 4.15 6.07
N GLU A 81 -6.04 4.95 6.25
CA GLU A 81 -6.64 5.27 7.54
C GLU A 81 -8.16 5.39 7.37
N ALA A 82 -8.90 4.65 8.19
CA ALA A 82 -10.35 4.75 8.24
C ALA A 82 -10.76 6.08 8.89
N CYS A 83 -11.83 6.66 8.36
CA CYS A 83 -12.39 7.92 8.84
C CYS A 83 -13.87 7.73 9.14
N THR A 84 -14.42 8.56 10.04
CA THR A 84 -15.83 8.47 10.47
C THR A 84 -16.81 8.78 9.34
N ASP A 85 -16.42 9.64 8.40
CA ASP A 85 -17.21 10.04 7.25
C ASP A 85 -16.31 10.61 6.15
N LEU A 86 -16.94 10.97 5.01
CA LEU A 86 -16.25 11.51 3.84
C LEU A 86 -15.59 12.87 4.14
N ALA A 87 -16.20 13.72 4.96
CA ALA A 87 -15.66 15.05 5.27
C ALA A 87 -14.39 14.95 6.12
N ALA A 88 -14.38 14.03 7.10
CA ALA A 88 -13.20 13.68 7.88
C ALA A 88 -12.08 13.14 6.99
N ALA A 89 -12.41 12.21 6.07
CA ALA A 89 -11.43 11.67 5.12
C ALA A 89 -10.84 12.76 4.23
N GLN A 90 -11.67 13.68 3.70
CA GLN A 90 -11.20 14.79 2.86
C GLN A 90 -10.32 15.77 3.64
N ALA A 91 -10.69 16.10 4.89
CA ALA A 91 -9.88 16.95 5.75
C ALA A 91 -8.52 16.30 6.03
N ARG A 92 -8.50 15.01 6.33
CA ARG A 92 -7.27 14.23 6.54
C ARG A 92 -6.40 14.18 5.29
N ALA A 93 -6.98 13.89 4.13
CA ALA A 93 -6.28 13.92 2.84
C ALA A 93 -5.65 15.29 2.55
N LYS A 94 -6.38 16.38 2.85
CA LYS A 94 -5.87 17.76 2.72
C LYS A 94 -4.66 18.01 3.64
N GLN A 95 -4.71 17.54 4.88
CA GLN A 95 -3.57 17.63 5.80
C GLN A 95 -2.36 16.86 5.27
N LEU A 96 -2.55 15.61 4.85
CA LEU A 96 -1.47 14.76 4.33
C LEU A 96 -0.83 15.35 3.08
N ARG A 97 -1.62 15.94 2.17
CA ARG A 97 -1.11 16.63 0.97
C ARG A 97 -0.22 17.83 1.31
N ALA A 98 -0.46 18.50 2.44
CA ALA A 98 0.35 19.63 2.91
C ALA A 98 1.62 19.22 3.65
N TRP A 99 1.76 17.95 4.05
CA TRP A 99 2.92 17.49 4.82
C TRP A 99 4.19 17.43 3.97
N PRO A 100 5.38 17.68 4.57
CA PRO A 100 6.66 17.33 3.97
C PRO A 100 6.69 15.86 3.54
N HIS A 101 7.39 15.56 2.46
CA HIS A 101 7.51 14.19 1.94
C HIS A 101 8.08 13.22 2.99
N ALA A 102 9.07 13.66 3.77
CA ALA A 102 9.66 12.86 4.84
C ALA A 102 8.64 12.41 5.89
N TRP A 103 7.67 13.24 6.24
CA TRP A 103 6.63 12.89 7.22
C TRP A 103 5.62 11.90 6.66
N ARG A 104 5.26 12.02 5.38
CA ARG A 104 4.43 11.03 4.69
C ARG A 104 5.12 9.67 4.60
N ARG A 105 6.42 9.65 4.31
CA ARG A 105 7.22 8.40 4.35
C ARG A 105 7.23 7.77 5.73
N GLN A 106 7.53 8.56 6.76
CA GLN A 106 7.52 8.08 8.13
C GLN A 106 6.14 7.52 8.52
N LEU A 107 5.05 8.19 8.12
CA LEU A 107 3.70 7.70 8.31
C LEU A 107 3.48 6.33 7.67
N VAL A 108 3.88 6.16 6.40
CA VAL A 108 3.83 4.84 5.73
C VAL A 108 4.65 3.82 6.51
N GLU A 109 5.89 4.14 6.89
CA GLU A 109 6.80 3.22 7.59
C GLU A 109 6.30 2.79 8.97
N THR A 110 5.48 3.61 9.65
CA THR A 110 4.87 3.21 10.93
C THR A 110 3.86 2.07 10.79
N LEU A 111 3.16 1.99 9.65
CA LEU A 111 2.15 0.96 9.38
C LEU A 111 2.73 -0.19 8.53
N ASN A 112 3.48 0.17 7.50
CA ASN A 112 3.97 -0.70 6.44
C ASN A 112 5.48 -0.47 6.24
N PRO A 113 6.33 -0.90 7.19
CA PRO A 113 7.78 -0.74 7.11
C PRO A 113 8.40 -1.52 5.94
N ALA A 114 7.71 -2.57 5.50
CA ALA A 114 8.09 -3.35 4.33
C ALA A 114 7.67 -2.68 3.02
N TRP A 115 6.87 -1.61 3.01
CA TRP A 115 6.38 -0.95 1.78
C TRP A 115 5.72 -1.90 0.78
N ILE A 116 5.02 -2.92 1.27
CA ILE A 116 4.31 -3.89 0.43
C ILE A 116 2.98 -3.33 -0.08
N ASP A 117 2.43 -3.92 -1.14
CA ASP A 117 1.07 -3.63 -1.60
C ASP A 117 0.03 -4.18 -0.62
N LEU A 118 -0.62 -3.28 0.10
CA LEU A 118 -1.66 -3.62 1.09
C LEU A 118 -2.92 -4.17 0.43
N ASP A 119 -3.20 -3.83 -0.83
CA ASP A 119 -4.33 -4.40 -1.57
C ASP A 119 -4.10 -5.91 -1.82
N ALA A 120 -2.91 -6.26 -2.32
CA ALA A 120 -2.52 -7.66 -2.49
C ALA A 120 -2.46 -8.42 -1.16
N TYR A 121 -1.95 -7.79 -0.10
CA TYR A 121 -1.90 -8.38 1.24
C TYR A 121 -3.31 -8.67 1.79
N ALA A 122 -4.23 -7.71 1.68
CA ALA A 122 -5.60 -7.85 2.17
C ALA A 122 -6.37 -8.98 1.49
N LEU A 123 -6.05 -9.28 0.23
CA LEU A 123 -6.66 -10.35 -0.56
C LEU A 123 -5.97 -11.72 -0.41
N GLY A 124 -4.96 -11.83 0.47
CA GLY A 124 -4.29 -13.10 0.78
C GLY A 124 -3.35 -13.64 -0.30
N PHE A 125 -2.82 -12.78 -1.17
CA PHE A 125 -1.85 -13.04 -2.27
C PHE A 125 -1.36 -14.50 -2.46
N PRO A 126 -1.62 -15.16 -3.61
CA PRO A 126 -1.22 -16.55 -3.86
C PRO A 126 0.20 -16.65 -4.45
N GLY A 127 1.20 -15.96 -3.86
CA GLY A 127 2.60 -16.18 -4.25
C GLY A 127 3.60 -15.06 -3.95
N ALA A 128 3.38 -13.85 -4.50
CA ALA A 128 4.34 -12.75 -4.38
C ALA A 128 3.69 -11.40 -4.05
N LEU A 129 4.24 -10.70 -3.06
CA LEU A 129 3.85 -9.33 -2.70
C LEU A 129 4.76 -8.31 -3.37
N ALA A 130 4.16 -7.45 -4.20
CA ALA A 130 4.87 -6.30 -4.75
C ALA A 130 5.31 -5.34 -3.63
N GLN A 131 6.50 -4.74 -3.80
CA GLN A 131 7.09 -3.81 -2.84
C GLN A 131 7.46 -2.50 -3.53
N VAL A 132 7.25 -1.36 -2.88
CA VAL A 132 7.75 -0.08 -3.39
C VAL A 132 9.25 0.03 -3.10
N GLY A 133 10.06 0.16 -4.14
CA GLY A 133 11.50 0.42 -4.05
C GLY A 133 11.83 1.92 -4.04
N GLU A 134 13.12 2.24 -3.93
CA GLU A 134 13.59 3.63 -3.77
C GLU A 134 13.30 4.55 -4.96
N ARG A 135 13.43 4.02 -6.19
CA ARG A 135 13.24 4.76 -7.46
C ARG A 135 12.10 4.23 -8.33
N HIS A 136 11.71 2.96 -8.14
CA HIS A 136 10.60 2.29 -8.83
C HIS A 136 10.04 1.20 -7.92
N ALA A 137 8.79 0.77 -8.15
CA ALA A 137 8.23 -0.37 -7.46
C ALA A 137 8.93 -1.63 -7.99
N GLN A 138 9.32 -2.49 -7.06
CA GLN A 138 9.99 -3.73 -7.33
C GLN A 138 9.03 -4.84 -6.95
N CYS A 139 8.68 -5.72 -7.90
CA CYS A 139 8.09 -6.99 -7.51
C CYS A 139 9.19 -7.80 -6.83
N ARG A 140 9.08 -8.00 -5.52
CA ARG A 140 9.93 -8.94 -4.80
C ARG A 140 9.10 -10.19 -4.58
N ASP A 141 9.65 -11.35 -4.88
CA ASP A 141 9.02 -12.62 -4.48
C ASP A 141 9.11 -12.75 -2.95
N LEU A 142 8.19 -12.09 -2.26
CA LEU A 142 7.91 -12.35 -0.85
C LEU A 142 6.96 -13.55 -0.82
N GLN A 143 7.52 -14.72 -0.51
CA GLN A 143 6.77 -15.96 -0.39
C GLN A 143 5.69 -15.84 0.69
N ASN A 144 4.50 -16.37 0.42
CA ASN A 144 3.39 -16.41 1.36
C ASN A 144 3.81 -17.20 2.62
N PRO A 145 3.60 -16.67 3.85
CA PRO A 145 3.90 -17.40 5.08
C PRO A 145 3.16 -18.75 5.21
N GLU A 146 2.01 -18.93 4.55
CA GLU A 146 1.27 -20.20 4.57
C GLU A 146 1.89 -21.28 3.67
N ASP A 147 2.70 -20.90 2.68
CA ASP A 147 3.37 -21.84 1.78
C ASP A 147 4.61 -22.50 2.40
N VAL A 148 4.99 -22.12 3.64
CA VAL A 148 6.22 -22.60 4.31
C VAL A 148 5.95 -23.73 5.30
N GLU A 149 4.69 -24.01 5.68
CA GLU A 149 4.35 -25.07 6.64
C GLU A 149 4.05 -26.45 6.01
N GLY A 150 4.40 -26.64 4.72
CA GLY A 150 4.00 -27.83 3.94
C GLY A 150 5.13 -28.62 3.27
N THR A 151 6.31 -28.80 3.89
CA THR A 151 7.34 -29.75 3.43
C THR A 151 8.02 -30.42 4.61
#